data_AF-A0A091XXV7-F1
#
_entry.id   AF-A0A091XXV7-F1
#
_cell.length_a   1.000
_cell.length_b   1.000
_cell.length_c   1.000
_cell.angle_alpha   90.00
_cell.angle_beta   90.00
_cell.angle_gamma   90.00
#
_symmetry.space_group_name_H-M   'P 1'
#
loop_
_entity.id
_entity.type
_entity.pdbx_description
1 polymer ?
#
loop_
_entity_poly.entity_id
_entity_poly.type
_entity_poly.pdbx_seq_one_letter_code
_entity_poly.pdbx_strand_id
1 'polypeptide(L)' 'NGFKLREGRCRQDIRKKFFTRRVVKHWNRLPREVVEAPSLETFKARLDGALNNLV' A
#
# COMPACT_ATOMS: atom_id res chain seq x y z
N ASN A 1 -1.81 38.65 -13.35
CA ASN A 1 -1.06 38.05 -12.21
C ASN A 1 -2.04 37.24 -11.36
N GLY A 2 -2.53 36.08 -11.76
CA GLY A 2 -1.82 34.94 -12.33
C GLY A 2 -1.44 34.01 -11.18
N PHE A 3 -2.05 32.81 -11.12
CA PHE A 3 -1.97 31.78 -10.07
C PHE A 3 -3.02 31.79 -8.94
N LYS A 4 -4.28 31.55 -9.32
CA LYS A 4 -5.22 30.84 -8.43
C LYS A 4 -4.86 29.34 -8.47
N LEU A 5 -4.27 28.90 -7.37
CA LEU A 5 -3.84 27.56 -7.03
C LEU A 5 -4.79 26.44 -7.49
N ARG A 6 -4.40 25.69 -8.54
CA ARG A 6 -4.83 24.30 -8.79
C ARG A 6 -4.15 23.34 -7.80
N GLU A 7 -4.14 23.67 -6.51
CA GLU A 7 -3.36 22.99 -5.45
C GLU A 7 -4.03 21.69 -4.94
N GLY A 8 -5.32 21.49 -5.20
CA GLY A 8 -6.08 20.33 -4.70
C GLY A 8 -5.72 18.98 -5.35
N ARG A 9 -5.24 18.96 -6.60
CA ARG A 9 -4.90 17.69 -7.30
C ARG A 9 -3.45 17.28 -7.11
N CYS A 10 -2.57 18.24 -6.85
CA CYS A 10 -1.12 18.01 -6.81
C CYS A 10 -0.74 17.10 -5.65
N ARG A 11 -1.30 17.32 -4.46
CA ARG A 11 -0.95 16.54 -3.28
C ARG A 11 -1.57 15.13 -3.28
N GLN A 12 -2.80 14.98 -3.75
CA GLN A 12 -3.47 13.67 -3.81
C GLN A 12 -2.90 12.75 -4.88
N ASP A 13 -2.61 13.26 -6.08
CA ASP A 13 -2.05 12.44 -7.16
C ASP A 13 -0.63 11.95 -6.81
N ILE A 14 0.18 12.84 -6.23
CA ILE A 14 1.50 12.48 -5.69
C ILE A 14 1.34 11.44 -4.59
N ARG A 15 0.43 11.63 -3.62
CA ARG A 15 0.22 10.67 -2.53
C ARG A 15 -0.25 9.31 -3.06
N LYS A 16 -1.16 9.26 -4.04
CA LYS A 16 -1.59 8.02 -4.70
C LYS A 16 -0.42 7.29 -5.36
N LYS A 17 0.37 7.98 -6.20
CA LYS A 17 1.54 7.39 -6.85
C LYS A 17 2.60 6.92 -5.85
N PHE A 18 2.83 7.69 -4.78
CA PHE A 18 3.74 7.31 -3.70
C PHE A 18 3.24 6.11 -2.92
N PHE A 19 1.94 6.04 -2.65
CA PHE A 19 1.32 4.92 -1.95
C PHE A 19 1.43 3.65 -2.77
N THR A 20 1.09 3.68 -4.07
CA THR A 20 1.26 2.53 -4.96
C THR A 20 2.72 2.07 -4.98
N ARG A 21 3.69 2.99 -5.11
CA ARG A 21 5.11 2.63 -5.17
C ARG A 21 5.66 2.08 -3.86
N ARG A 22 5.24 2.65 -2.71
CA ARG A 22 5.56 2.12 -1.37
C ARG A 22 4.93 0.75 -1.19
N VAL A 23 3.63 0.64 -1.40
CA VAL A 23 2.88 -0.59 -1.24
C VAL A 23 3.50 -1.69 -2.11
N VAL A 24 3.72 -1.47 -3.42
CA VAL A 24 4.37 -2.44 -4.33
C VAL A 24 5.75 -2.87 -3.84
N LYS A 25 6.58 -1.97 -3.32
CA LYS A 25 7.89 -2.34 -2.75
C LYS A 25 7.76 -3.25 -1.52
N HIS A 26 6.73 -3.06 -0.70
CA HIS A 26 6.48 -3.91 0.47
C HIS A 26 5.81 -5.23 0.08
N TRP A 27 4.99 -5.27 -0.98
CA TRP A 27 4.43 -6.52 -1.53
C TRP A 27 5.52 -7.52 -1.92
N ASN A 28 6.64 -7.05 -2.50
CA ASN A 28 7.77 -7.90 -2.84
C ASN A 28 8.52 -8.48 -1.61
N ARG A 29 8.24 -7.96 -0.40
CA ARG A 29 8.81 -8.46 0.86
C ARG A 29 7.85 -9.38 1.61
N LEU A 30 6.60 -9.49 1.17
CA LEU A 30 5.63 -10.38 1.80
C LEU A 30 5.90 -11.83 1.36
N PRO A 31 5.75 -12.81 2.25
CA PRO A 31 5.84 -14.22 1.89
C PRO A 31 4.81 -14.57 0.82
N ARG A 32 5.20 -15.41 -0.13
CA ARG A 32 4.34 -15.85 -1.24
C ARG A 32 3.03 -16.46 -0.76
N GLU A 33 3.06 -17.16 0.38
CA GLU A 33 1.89 -17.76 1.04
C GLU A 33 0.86 -16.71 1.51
N VAL A 34 1.31 -15.52 1.90
CA VAL A 34 0.41 -14.41 2.23
C VAL A 34 -0.20 -13.85 0.94
N VAL A 35 0.60 -13.71 -0.12
CA VAL A 35 0.18 -13.14 -1.41
C VAL A 35 -0.79 -14.04 -2.19
N GLU A 36 -0.66 -15.36 -2.10
CA GLU A 36 -1.50 -16.36 -2.79
C GLU A 36 -2.79 -16.73 -2.02
N ALA A 37 -3.27 -15.85 -1.14
CA ALA A 37 -4.51 -16.09 -0.42
C ALA A 37 -5.74 -16.01 -1.35
N PRO A 38 -6.67 -17.00 -1.31
CA PRO A 38 -7.83 -17.05 -2.20
C PRO A 38 -8.91 -16.00 -1.87
N SER A 39 -8.87 -15.41 -0.68
CA SER A 39 -9.82 -14.39 -0.23
C SER A 39 -9.13 -13.28 0.57
N LEU A 40 -9.74 -12.09 0.58
CA LEU A 40 -9.21 -10.92 1.30
C LEU A 40 -9.17 -11.15 2.82
N GLU A 41 -10.10 -11.92 3.38
CA GLU A 41 -10.12 -12.25 4.80
C GLU A 41 -8.97 -13.19 5.17
N THR A 42 -8.73 -14.21 4.36
CA THR A 42 -7.56 -15.10 4.52
C THR A 42 -6.25 -14.32 4.35
N PHE A 43 -6.20 -13.38 3.42
CA PHE A 43 -5.05 -12.49 3.23
C PHE A 43 -4.77 -11.67 4.49
N LYS A 44 -5.80 -11.02 5.07
CA LYS A 44 -5.67 -10.22 6.29
C LYS A 44 -5.19 -11.05 7.48
N ALA A 45 -5.74 -12.25 7.68
CA ALA A 45 -5.34 -13.13 8.77
C ALA A 45 -3.88 -13.59 8.65
N ARG A 46 -3.44 -13.96 7.44
CA ARG A 46 -2.04 -14.35 7.17
C ARG A 46 -1.07 -13.18 7.31
N LEU A 47 -1.46 -11.99 6.86
CA LEU A 47 -0.67 -10.78 6.99
C LEU A 47 -0.49 -10.38 8.46
N ASP A 48 -1.57 -10.41 9.24
CA ASP A 48 -1.55 -10.09 10.67
C ASP A 48 -0.66 -11.05 11.46
N GLY A 49 -0.77 -12.36 11.18
CA GLY A 49 0.13 -13.37 11.74
C GLY A 49 1.60 -13.15 11.35
N ALA A 50 1.89 -12.82 10.09
CA ALA A 50 3.26 -12.54 9.64
C ALA A 50 3.85 -11.27 10.26
N LEU A 51 3.02 -10.24 10.51
CA LEU A 51 3.46 -9.00 11.15
C LEU A 51 3.61 -9.13 12.67
N ASN A 52 2.76 -9.92 13.33
CA ASN A 52 2.87 -10.20 14.78
C ASN A 52 4.12 -11.04 15.12
N ASN A 53 4.61 -11.89 14.21
CA ASN A 53 5.84 -12.67 14.41
C ASN A 53 7.15 -11.85 14.28
N LEU A 54 7.07 -10.54 14.02
CA LEU A 54 8.23 -9.65 13.89
C LEU A 54 8.54 -8.87 15.18
N VAL A 55 7.91 -9.21 16.32
CA VAL A 55 8.17 -8.64 17.66
C VAL A 55 9.16 -9.49 18.46
#